data_AF-A0A954P5Y6-F1
#
_entry.id   AF-A0A954P5Y6-F1
#
_cell.length_a   1.000
_cell.length_b   1.000
_cell.length_c   1.000
_cell.angle_alpha   90.00
_cell.angle_beta   90.00
_cell.angle_gamma   90.00
#
_symmetry.space_group_name_H-M   'P 1'
#
loop_
_entity.id
_entity.type
_entity.pdbx_description
1 polymer ?
#
loop_
_entity_poly.entity_id
_entity_poly.type
_entity_poly.pdbx_seq_one_letter_code
_entity_poly.pdbx_strand_id
1 'polypeptide(L)'
;MQRHRLSPLSFGLIQAGVAGAFLTAWLLLPAERRADVQAALPLVTAPLPQVEIPRSVPLVVQPLYDDPEVVSDEELASVLRRIVPRFAQHNLRPNYIEHALRAWGAHAEFQDPAALSGPQMVDFLTDHGQYLLSWGKNAEPLLLDRPEGVAIRWESGQDASVHHDHWLASLTEAGVPLSHAVFTPTRRDMTMNDALQEAMRDFHLDELEVEWSAMAFGLWIAPEHRWVTGDGREITFDLLARRLMRGHCRFGVCSGTHRIYSLTLLLRLHQEYNILSQEVYDEVYAHLEQMRDLIIVSQFPDGSWPPNWSAGRAAVTHPSSDPMYRTVIATGHHLEWLAIAPESLHPPREQIRKAADWLIERVRSREQAEIASQYTFYSHVGNALALWRNTHPAPFWLKWEQAHPWQAGDDGERLPVAAPRL
;
A
#
# COMPACT_ATOMS: atom_id res chain seq x y z
N MET A 1 21.35 -28.23 1.91
CA MET A 1 22.71 -27.64 1.89
C MET A 1 23.20 -27.48 3.31
N GLN A 2 24.22 -28.23 3.73
CA GLN A 2 24.86 -28.05 5.04
C GLN A 2 25.65 -26.74 5.01
N ARG A 3 25.19 -25.72 5.75
CA ARG A 3 25.97 -24.49 5.97
C ARG A 3 27.13 -24.84 6.89
N HIS A 4 28.35 -24.91 6.36
CA HIS A 4 29.55 -24.92 7.18
C HIS A 4 29.63 -23.60 7.95
N ARG A 5 29.32 -23.65 9.26
CA ARG A 5 29.55 -22.51 10.16
C ARG A 5 31.05 -22.42 10.41
N LEU A 6 31.67 -21.31 9.97
CA LEU A 6 33.03 -20.96 10.34
C LEU A 6 33.12 -20.85 11.86
N SER A 7 34.20 -21.37 12.45
CA SER A 7 34.43 -21.21 13.90
C SER A 7 34.62 -19.72 14.25
N PRO A 8 34.24 -19.27 15.45
CA PRO A 8 34.49 -17.90 15.90
C PRO A 8 35.96 -17.48 15.77
N LEU A 9 36.88 -18.44 15.96
CA LEU A 9 38.31 -18.22 15.81
C LEU A 9 38.72 -18.00 14.35
N SER A 10 38.17 -18.79 13.42
CA SER A 10 38.38 -18.63 11.98
C SER A 10 37.81 -17.30 11.48
N PHE A 11 36.63 -16.90 11.96
CA PHE A 11 36.05 -15.60 11.66
C PHE A 11 36.93 -14.46 12.20
N GLY A 12 37.40 -14.56 13.45
CA GLY A 12 38.31 -13.57 14.04
C GLY A 12 39.63 -13.43 13.27
N LEU A 13 40.24 -14.53 12.84
CA LEU A 13 41.47 -14.51 12.03
C LEU A 13 41.25 -13.87 10.66
N ILE A 14 40.12 -14.14 10.01
CA ILE A 14 39.77 -13.51 8.73
C ILE A 14 39.59 -12.00 8.90
N GLN A 15 38.84 -11.56 9.93
CA GLN A 15 38.64 -10.14 10.20
C GLN A 15 39.96 -9.43 10.54
N ALA A 16 40.83 -10.06 11.35
CA ALA A 16 42.15 -9.51 11.65
C ALA A 16 43.04 -9.40 10.40
N GLY A 17 42.99 -10.39 9.51
CA GLY A 17 43.70 -10.36 8.23
C GLY A 17 43.21 -9.24 7.31
N VAL A 18 41.89 -9.07 7.20
CA VAL A 18 41.27 -7.98 6.40
C VAL A 18 41.62 -6.61 6.98
N ALA A 19 41.50 -6.44 8.30
CA ALA A 19 41.84 -5.19 8.97
C ALA A 19 43.34 -4.86 8.82
N GLY A 20 44.21 -5.87 8.98
CA GLY A 20 45.65 -5.71 8.78
C GLY A 20 46.02 -5.34 7.33
N ALA A 21 45.35 -5.92 6.35
CA ALA A 21 45.51 -5.57 4.95
C ALA A 21 45.05 -4.13 4.66
N PHE A 22 43.90 -3.72 5.18
CA PHE A 22 43.41 -2.34 5.08
C PHE A 22 44.36 -1.34 5.73
N LEU A 23 44.85 -1.63 6.93
CA LEU A 23 45.79 -0.75 7.64
C LEU A 23 47.12 -0.63 6.89
N THR A 24 47.62 -1.74 6.36
CA THR A 24 48.86 -1.76 5.58
C THR A 24 48.69 -0.99 4.27
N ALA A 25 47.59 -1.20 3.55
CA ALA A 25 47.25 -0.44 2.35
C ALA A 25 47.12 1.07 2.67
N TRP A 26 46.49 1.42 3.80
CA TRP A 26 46.36 2.80 4.28
C TRP A 26 47.71 3.46 4.55
N LEU A 27 48.61 2.76 5.26
CA LEU A 27 49.94 3.27 5.60
C LEU A 27 50.84 3.42 4.37
N LEU A 28 50.66 2.57 3.35
CA LEU A 28 51.40 2.61 2.10
C LEU A 28 50.84 3.62 1.08
N LEU A 29 49.63 4.14 1.28
CA LEU A 29 49.07 5.19 0.42
C LEU A 29 49.89 6.50 0.54
N PRO A 30 50.27 7.15 -0.58
CA PRO A 30 50.86 8.49 -0.57
C PRO A 30 49.99 9.48 0.21
N ALA A 31 50.60 10.48 0.84
CA ALA A 31 49.87 11.46 1.66
C ALA A 31 48.74 12.17 0.90
N GLU A 32 48.97 12.50 -0.37
CA GLU A 32 47.96 13.10 -1.27
C GLU A 32 46.77 12.16 -1.49
N ARG A 33 47.01 10.87 -1.71
CA ARG A 33 45.94 9.86 -1.87
C ARG A 33 45.24 9.54 -0.56
N ARG A 34 45.92 9.61 0.58
CA ARG A 34 45.27 9.53 1.90
C ARG A 34 44.36 10.73 2.14
N ALA A 35 44.75 11.92 1.71
CA ALA A 35 43.90 13.11 1.76
C ALA A 35 42.68 12.96 0.84
N ASP A 36 42.85 12.44 -0.38
CA ASP A 36 41.73 12.12 -1.28
C ASP A 36 40.76 11.11 -0.65
N VAL A 37 41.27 10.03 -0.06
CA VAL A 37 40.42 9.02 0.59
C VAL A 37 39.82 9.55 1.89
N GLN A 38 40.50 10.39 2.67
CA GLN A 38 39.92 11.07 3.84
C GLN A 38 38.84 12.09 3.44
N ALA A 39 38.99 12.74 2.29
CA ALA A 39 37.98 13.63 1.73
C ALA A 39 36.80 12.86 1.10
N ALA A 40 37.04 11.65 0.60
CA ALA A 40 36.02 10.74 0.06
C ALA A 40 35.35 9.88 1.14
N LEU A 41 36.01 9.67 2.29
CA LEU A 41 35.40 9.13 3.49
C LEU A 41 34.45 10.22 4.00
N PRO A 42 33.15 9.93 4.17
CA PRO A 42 32.20 10.90 4.68
C PRO A 42 32.50 11.14 6.17
N LEU A 43 33.52 11.96 6.46
CA LEU A 43 33.82 12.47 7.80
C LEU A 43 33.04 13.75 8.10
N VAL A 44 32.14 14.16 7.20
CA VAL A 44 31.27 15.31 7.38
C VAL A 44 29.86 14.90 6.97
N THR A 45 28.96 15.10 7.93
CA THR A 45 27.50 15.15 7.83
C THR A 45 27.05 16.10 6.72
N ALA A 46 27.19 15.68 5.46
CA ALA A 46 26.42 16.31 4.40
C ALA A 46 24.94 16.16 4.80
N PRO A 47 24.14 17.25 4.76
CA PRO A 47 22.72 17.15 5.04
C PRO A 47 22.12 16.06 4.13
N LEU A 48 21.26 15.22 4.69
CA LEU A 48 20.66 14.14 3.93
C LEU A 48 19.93 14.73 2.71
N PRO A 49 20.02 14.07 1.54
CA PRO A 49 19.32 14.56 0.36
C PRO A 49 17.82 14.66 0.67
N GLN A 50 17.27 15.85 0.45
CA GLN A 50 15.83 16.10 0.51
C GLN A 50 15.30 16.19 -0.92
N VAL A 51 14.14 15.58 -1.14
CA VAL A 51 13.44 15.68 -2.42
C VAL A 51 12.50 16.87 -2.35
N GLU A 52 12.58 17.77 -3.31
CA GLU A 52 11.62 18.86 -3.43
C GLU A 52 10.25 18.27 -3.79
N ILE A 53 9.24 18.51 -2.95
CA ILE A 53 7.88 18.06 -3.20
C ILE A 53 7.04 19.28 -3.60
N PRO A 54 6.53 19.35 -4.85
CA PRO A 54 5.93 20.57 -5.40
C PRO A 54 4.49 20.81 -4.93
N ARG A 55 4.00 20.07 -3.92
CA ARG A 55 2.59 20.05 -3.49
C ARG A 55 2.42 19.80 -2.00
N SER A 56 1.32 20.28 -1.44
CA SER A 56 0.95 20.08 -0.03
C SER A 56 -0.02 18.92 0.20
N VAL A 57 -0.74 18.50 -0.83
CA VAL A 57 -1.65 17.35 -0.85
C VAL A 57 -1.22 16.38 -1.95
N PRO A 58 -1.43 15.07 -1.79
CA PRO A 58 -1.00 14.11 -2.79
C PRO A 58 -1.84 14.22 -4.05
N LEU A 59 -1.28 13.79 -5.19
CA LEU A 59 -2.05 13.63 -6.41
C LEU A 59 -3.16 12.59 -6.22
N VAL A 60 -4.21 12.70 -7.03
CA VAL A 60 -5.30 11.74 -7.05
C VAL A 60 -5.48 11.25 -8.48
N VAL A 61 -5.32 9.96 -8.71
CA VAL A 61 -5.65 9.33 -10.00
C VAL A 61 -7.14 9.05 -10.04
N GLN A 62 -7.85 9.81 -10.86
CA GLN A 62 -9.30 9.65 -11.00
C GLN A 62 -9.66 8.37 -11.77
N PRO A 63 -10.75 7.67 -11.39
CA PRO A 63 -11.33 6.62 -12.22
C PRO A 63 -11.75 7.16 -13.60
N LEU A 64 -11.82 6.27 -14.59
CA LEU A 64 -12.17 6.63 -15.98
C LEU A 64 -13.63 6.37 -16.33
N TYR A 65 -14.37 5.64 -15.49
CA TYR A 65 -15.64 5.05 -15.86
C TYR A 65 -16.73 5.35 -14.84
N ASP A 66 -17.93 5.64 -15.35
CA ASP A 66 -19.17 5.77 -14.61
C ASP A 66 -20.20 4.80 -15.21
N ASP A 67 -20.11 3.50 -14.87
CA ASP A 67 -20.89 2.45 -15.51
C ASP A 67 -21.89 1.78 -14.56
N PRO A 68 -23.20 2.06 -14.70
CA PRO A 68 -24.24 1.47 -13.85
C PRO A 68 -24.56 0.00 -14.18
N GLU A 69 -24.07 -0.54 -15.31
CA GLU A 69 -24.18 -1.98 -15.64
C GLU A 69 -23.14 -2.83 -14.90
N VAL A 70 -22.07 -2.22 -14.38
CA VAL A 70 -21.10 -2.91 -13.51
C VAL A 70 -21.62 -2.95 -12.07
N VAL A 71 -22.21 -1.86 -11.60
CA VAL A 71 -22.82 -1.77 -10.29
C VAL A 71 -23.84 -0.64 -10.28
N SER A 72 -25.05 -0.87 -9.79
CA SER A 72 -26.02 0.20 -9.56
C SER A 72 -25.72 1.00 -8.28
N ASP A 73 -26.30 2.19 -8.13
CA ASP A 73 -26.14 2.98 -6.90
C ASP A 73 -26.70 2.21 -5.68
N GLU A 74 -27.82 1.50 -5.83
CA GLU A 74 -28.40 0.65 -4.78
C GLU A 74 -27.47 -0.51 -4.38
N GLU A 75 -26.84 -1.17 -5.36
CA GLU A 75 -25.89 -2.26 -5.11
C GLU A 75 -24.64 -1.74 -4.42
N LEU A 76 -24.07 -0.62 -4.91
CA LEU A 76 -22.92 0.02 -4.28
C LEU A 76 -23.23 0.40 -2.83
N ALA A 77 -24.38 1.05 -2.58
CA ALA A 77 -24.80 1.37 -1.23
C ALA A 77 -24.96 0.12 -0.35
N SER A 78 -25.51 -0.96 -0.89
CA SER A 78 -25.67 -2.22 -0.16
C SER A 78 -24.33 -2.82 0.27
N VAL A 79 -23.29 -2.71 -0.57
CA VAL A 79 -21.92 -3.16 -0.27
C VAL A 79 -21.26 -2.23 0.74
N LEU A 80 -21.29 -0.92 0.49
CA LEU A 80 -20.63 0.08 1.33
C LEU A 80 -21.16 0.05 2.77
N ARG A 81 -22.47 -0.13 2.96
CA ARG A 81 -23.08 -0.29 4.29
C ARG A 81 -22.40 -1.37 5.15
N ARG A 82 -21.97 -2.46 4.51
CA ARG A 82 -21.35 -3.62 5.18
C ARG A 82 -19.90 -3.37 5.56
N ILE A 83 -19.23 -2.43 4.90
CA ILE A 83 -17.81 -2.11 5.13
C ILE A 83 -17.59 -0.74 5.79
N VAL A 84 -18.64 -0.11 6.32
CA VAL A 84 -18.49 1.04 7.24
C VAL A 84 -17.62 0.60 8.43
N PRO A 85 -16.57 1.36 8.80
CA PRO A 85 -15.53 0.94 9.74
C PRO A 85 -15.98 0.97 11.21
N ARG A 86 -16.76 -0.03 11.61
CA ARG A 86 -17.26 -0.22 12.98
C ARG A 86 -16.31 -1.06 13.81
N PHE A 87 -15.14 -0.52 14.16
CA PHE A 87 -14.13 -1.27 14.92
C PHE A 87 -14.27 -1.07 16.43
N ALA A 88 -13.91 -2.10 17.19
CA ALA A 88 -13.73 -1.96 18.63
C ALA A 88 -12.55 -1.01 18.90
N GLN A 89 -12.75 0.03 19.72
CA GLN A 89 -11.72 1.04 19.97
C GLN A 89 -10.50 0.52 20.74
N HIS A 90 -10.60 -0.64 21.39
CA HIS A 90 -9.46 -1.32 22.00
C HIS A 90 -8.82 -2.28 20.98
N ASN A 91 -7.50 -2.34 20.98
CA ASN A 91 -6.70 -3.19 20.09
C ASN A 91 -7.04 -2.96 18.61
N LEU A 92 -7.25 -1.70 18.21
CA LEU A 92 -7.45 -1.32 16.81
C LEU A 92 -6.23 -1.76 16.00
N ARG A 93 -6.46 -2.57 14.97
CA ARG A 93 -5.37 -3.10 14.14
C ARG A 93 -4.94 -2.03 13.13
N PRO A 94 -3.67 -1.60 13.08
CA PRO A 94 -3.20 -0.65 12.07
C PRO A 94 -3.57 -1.07 10.66
N ASN A 95 -3.41 -2.36 10.32
CA ASN A 95 -3.81 -2.89 9.01
C ASN A 95 -5.29 -2.66 8.66
N TYR A 96 -6.21 -2.69 9.63
CA TYR A 96 -7.63 -2.43 9.36
C TYR A 96 -7.88 -0.95 9.13
N ILE A 97 -7.21 -0.09 9.89
CA ILE A 97 -7.30 1.36 9.74
C ILE A 97 -6.68 1.83 8.43
N GLU A 98 -5.53 1.28 8.05
CA GLU A 98 -4.87 1.49 6.76
C GLU A 98 -5.83 1.17 5.60
N HIS A 99 -6.46 -0.01 5.62
CA HIS A 99 -7.41 -0.40 4.57
C HIS A 99 -8.72 0.41 4.59
N ALA A 100 -9.21 0.78 5.78
CA ALA A 100 -10.37 1.65 5.90
C ALA A 100 -10.09 3.04 5.35
N LEU A 101 -8.90 3.61 5.59
CA LEU A 101 -8.48 4.89 5.03
C LEU A 101 -8.33 4.82 3.51
N ARG A 102 -7.81 3.73 2.96
CA ARG A 102 -7.71 3.56 1.50
C ARG A 102 -9.08 3.49 0.82
N ALA A 103 -10.07 2.90 1.48
CA ALA A 103 -11.45 2.87 0.96
C ALA A 103 -12.19 4.20 1.19
N TRP A 104 -12.13 4.76 2.40
CA TRP A 104 -13.00 5.86 2.81
C TRP A 104 -12.34 7.24 2.74
N GLY A 105 -11.01 7.32 2.84
CA GLY A 105 -10.26 8.57 2.84
C GLY A 105 -10.20 9.27 4.20
N ALA A 106 -9.30 10.25 4.30
CA ALA A 106 -8.97 10.97 5.53
C ALA A 106 -10.10 11.89 6.03
N HIS A 107 -11.10 12.18 5.19
CA HIS A 107 -12.20 13.10 5.47
C HIS A 107 -13.56 12.40 5.56
N ALA A 108 -13.58 11.07 5.64
CA ALA A 108 -14.82 10.31 5.73
C ALA A 108 -15.61 10.67 7.00
N GLU A 109 -16.90 10.94 6.83
CA GLU A 109 -17.86 11.14 7.90
C GLU A 109 -19.01 10.15 7.72
N PHE A 110 -19.62 9.76 8.84
CA PHE A 110 -20.71 8.79 8.88
C PHE A 110 -21.78 9.29 9.86
N GLN A 111 -23.07 9.11 9.52
CA GLN A 111 -24.14 9.37 10.47
C GLN A 111 -24.20 8.33 11.60
N ASP A 112 -23.69 7.12 11.34
CA ASP A 112 -23.61 6.03 12.32
C ASP A 112 -22.56 6.36 13.41
N PRO A 113 -22.96 6.54 14.68
CA PRO A 113 -22.04 6.92 15.76
C PRO A 113 -21.07 5.79 16.16
N ALA A 114 -21.27 4.56 15.70
CA ALA A 114 -20.35 3.44 15.92
C ALA A 114 -19.24 3.37 14.86
N ALA A 115 -19.34 4.13 13.77
CA ALA A 115 -18.32 4.18 12.73
C ALA A 115 -17.17 5.12 13.11
N LEU A 116 -15.94 4.69 12.82
CA LEU A 116 -14.76 5.56 12.92
C LEU A 116 -14.71 6.53 11.74
N SER A 117 -14.56 7.83 12.02
CA SER A 117 -14.38 8.84 10.97
C SER A 117 -12.96 8.80 10.39
N GLY A 118 -12.80 9.37 9.19
CA GLY A 118 -11.50 9.58 8.56
C GLY A 118 -10.48 10.25 9.49
N PRO A 119 -10.82 11.38 10.14
CA PRO A 119 -9.92 12.04 11.09
C PRO A 119 -9.52 11.14 12.26
N GLN A 120 -10.44 10.36 12.85
CA GLN A 120 -10.11 9.43 13.93
C GLN A 120 -9.16 8.32 13.47
N MET A 121 -9.34 7.84 12.24
CA MET A 121 -8.47 6.84 11.63
C MET A 121 -7.07 7.39 11.36
N VAL A 122 -6.97 8.62 10.84
CA VAL A 122 -5.68 9.32 10.66
C VAL A 122 -4.99 9.52 12.01
N ASP A 123 -5.69 10.07 13.00
CA ASP A 123 -5.15 10.32 14.34
C ASP A 123 -4.60 9.05 14.99
N PHE A 124 -5.30 7.92 14.86
CA PHE A 124 -4.80 6.62 15.35
C PHE A 124 -3.45 6.22 14.73
N LEU A 125 -3.24 6.52 13.44
CA LEU A 125 -2.02 6.18 12.71
C LEU A 125 -0.90 7.22 12.86
N THR A 126 -1.22 8.47 13.18
CA THR A 126 -0.24 9.58 13.22
C THR A 126 0.05 10.10 14.62
N ASP A 127 -0.73 9.75 15.64
CA ASP A 127 -0.49 10.16 17.04
C ASP A 127 -0.24 8.94 17.93
N HIS A 128 0.99 8.80 18.42
CA HIS A 128 1.38 7.75 19.36
C HIS A 128 0.49 7.72 20.62
N GLY A 129 0.02 8.87 21.10
CA GLY A 129 -0.89 8.95 22.24
C GLY A 129 -2.24 8.28 21.94
N GLN A 130 -2.80 8.51 20.75
CA GLN A 130 -4.05 7.89 20.31
C GLN A 130 -3.90 6.39 20.11
N TYR A 131 -2.78 5.96 19.53
CA TYR A 131 -2.42 4.55 19.43
C TYR A 131 -2.37 3.86 20.82
N LEU A 132 -1.73 4.50 21.82
CA LEU A 132 -1.67 3.97 23.19
C LEU A 132 -3.02 3.92 23.91
N LEU A 133 -3.99 4.77 23.55
CA LEU A 133 -5.35 4.65 24.09
C LEU A 133 -6.01 3.33 23.65
N SER A 134 -5.65 2.82 22.47
CA SER A 134 -6.16 1.56 21.95
C SER A 134 -5.43 0.33 22.46
N TRP A 135 -4.09 0.37 22.49
CA TRP A 135 -3.24 -0.78 22.83
C TRP A 135 -2.71 -0.80 24.27
N GLY A 136 -2.88 0.29 25.00
CA GLY A 136 -2.40 0.47 26.36
C GLY A 136 -0.96 0.99 26.44
N LYS A 137 -0.64 1.61 27.57
CA LYS A 137 0.64 2.33 27.83
C LYS A 137 1.94 1.54 27.68
N ASN A 138 1.86 0.21 27.63
CA ASN A 138 3.02 -0.68 27.53
C ASN A 138 3.20 -1.23 26.11
N ALA A 139 2.34 -0.84 25.16
CA ALA A 139 2.46 -1.25 23.78
C ALA A 139 3.72 -0.67 23.16
N GLU A 140 4.36 -1.46 22.30
CA GLU A 140 5.48 -0.95 21.51
C GLU A 140 4.97 0.14 20.54
N PRO A 141 5.74 1.21 20.33
CA PRO A 141 5.32 2.30 19.45
C PRO A 141 5.06 1.84 18.02
N LEU A 142 3.94 2.29 17.44
CA LEU A 142 3.71 2.17 16.01
C LEU A 142 4.69 3.05 15.22
N LEU A 143 4.92 4.29 15.67
CA LEU A 143 5.83 5.24 15.05
C LEU A 143 7.20 5.23 15.74
N LEU A 144 8.27 5.21 14.95
CA LEU A 144 9.65 5.15 15.40
C LEU A 144 10.36 6.47 15.11
N ASP A 145 11.08 6.97 16.12
CA ASP A 145 11.94 8.13 15.95
C ASP A 145 13.17 7.80 15.10
N ARG A 146 13.42 8.65 14.11
CA ARG A 146 14.64 8.67 13.30
C ARG A 146 15.33 10.02 13.41
N PRO A 147 16.65 10.10 13.21
CA PRO A 147 17.40 11.34 13.40
C PRO A 147 16.80 12.54 12.65
N GLU A 148 16.33 12.35 11.42
CA GLU A 148 15.82 13.41 10.54
C GLU A 148 14.40 13.14 10.00
N GLY A 149 13.67 12.19 10.58
CA GLY A 149 12.35 11.81 10.06
C GLY A 149 11.58 10.86 10.95
N VAL A 150 10.54 10.22 10.42
CA VAL A 150 9.71 9.24 11.15
C VAL A 150 9.62 7.97 10.34
N ALA A 151 9.84 6.82 11.00
CA ALA A 151 9.63 5.52 10.39
C ALA A 151 8.42 4.83 11.03
N ILE A 152 7.81 3.91 10.29
CA ILE A 152 6.76 3.04 10.80
C ILE A 152 7.37 1.72 11.30
N ARG A 153 6.91 1.22 12.45
CA ARG A 153 7.19 -0.14 12.89
C ARG A 153 6.31 -1.09 12.06
N TRP A 154 6.96 -2.00 11.35
CA TRP A 154 6.29 -2.99 10.53
C TRP A 154 6.74 -4.41 10.88
N GLU A 155 5.76 -5.30 11.05
CA GLU A 155 5.94 -6.73 11.36
C GLU A 155 4.61 -7.47 11.20
N SER A 156 4.60 -8.80 11.33
CA SER A 156 3.37 -9.60 11.24
C SER A 156 2.44 -9.49 12.47
N GLY A 157 2.75 -8.61 13.42
CA GLY A 157 1.97 -8.36 14.63
C GLY A 157 0.61 -7.71 14.34
N GLN A 158 -0.32 -7.76 15.29
CA GLN A 158 -1.63 -7.12 15.14
C GLN A 158 -1.60 -5.61 15.44
N ASP A 159 -0.54 -5.16 16.09
CA ASP A 159 -0.28 -3.83 16.64
C ASP A 159 0.75 -3.03 15.81
N ALA A 160 1.16 -3.55 14.67
CA ALA A 160 2.10 -2.92 13.74
C ALA A 160 1.50 -2.79 12.34
N SER A 161 2.15 -1.99 11.49
CA SER A 161 1.89 -2.07 10.05
C SER A 161 2.41 -3.40 9.51
N VAL A 162 1.78 -3.97 8.49
CA VAL A 162 2.18 -5.29 7.98
C VAL A 162 3.37 -5.19 7.02
N HIS A 163 3.53 -4.03 6.37
CA HIS A 163 4.50 -3.81 5.31
C HIS A 163 5.19 -2.46 5.50
N HIS A 164 6.44 -2.35 5.02
CA HIS A 164 7.31 -1.18 5.27
C HIS A 164 6.65 0.16 4.91
N ASP A 165 6.15 0.33 3.68
CA ASP A 165 5.57 1.59 3.22
C ASP A 165 4.03 1.58 3.15
N HIS A 166 3.36 0.55 3.67
CA HIS A 166 1.90 0.44 3.57
C HIS A 166 1.17 1.53 4.36
N TRP A 167 1.69 1.89 5.54
CA TRP A 167 1.19 3.02 6.32
C TRP A 167 1.25 4.34 5.52
N LEU A 168 2.41 4.62 4.91
CA LEU A 168 2.64 5.85 4.16
C LEU A 168 1.76 5.89 2.89
N ALA A 169 1.70 4.79 2.16
CA ALA A 169 0.85 4.66 0.97
C ALA A 169 -0.63 4.85 1.30
N SER A 170 -1.09 4.29 2.43
CA SER A 170 -2.49 4.41 2.87
C SER A 170 -2.88 5.84 3.22
N LEU A 171 -2.05 6.55 3.98
CA LEU A 171 -2.28 7.96 4.32
C LEU A 171 -2.18 8.86 3.08
N THR A 172 -1.28 8.52 2.15
CA THR A 172 -1.13 9.21 0.86
C THR A 172 -2.39 9.05 -0.01
N GLU A 173 -2.86 7.82 -0.25
CA GLU A 173 -4.09 7.60 -1.02
C GLU A 173 -5.33 8.21 -0.34
N ALA A 174 -5.34 8.26 1.00
CA ALA A 174 -6.42 8.87 1.77
C ALA A 174 -6.45 10.41 1.69
N GLY A 175 -5.43 11.05 1.09
CA GLY A 175 -5.38 12.50 0.90
C GLY A 175 -4.79 13.29 2.08
N VAL A 176 -4.07 12.65 3.00
CA VAL A 176 -3.47 13.34 4.15
C VAL A 176 -2.39 14.32 3.66
N PRO A 177 -2.44 15.62 4.04
CA PRO A 177 -1.48 16.61 3.56
C PRO A 177 -0.10 16.45 4.20
N LEU A 178 0.96 16.91 3.52
CA LEU A 178 2.34 16.88 4.02
C LEU A 178 2.51 17.57 5.37
N SER A 179 1.76 18.65 5.59
CA SER A 179 1.80 19.43 6.83
C SER A 179 1.03 18.78 7.98
N HIS A 180 0.35 17.65 7.76
CA HIS A 180 -0.35 16.95 8.83
C HIS A 180 0.64 16.51 9.90
N ALA A 181 0.31 16.78 11.16
CA ALA A 181 1.20 16.54 12.27
C ALA A 181 1.35 15.04 12.56
N VAL A 182 2.57 14.62 12.85
CA VAL A 182 2.91 13.26 13.25
C VAL A 182 3.55 13.32 14.63
N PHE A 183 2.94 12.67 15.61
CA PHE A 183 3.41 12.67 16.98
C PHE A 183 3.98 11.30 17.34
N THR A 184 5.30 11.23 17.42
CA THR A 184 6.04 10.03 17.81
C THR A 184 6.12 9.94 19.35
N PRO A 185 6.73 8.88 19.93
CA PRO A 185 6.90 8.79 21.38
C PRO A 185 7.64 9.96 22.00
N THR A 186 8.63 10.54 21.30
CA THR A 186 9.48 11.59 21.87
C THR A 186 9.38 12.95 21.18
N ARG A 187 8.75 13.04 20.00
CA ARG A 187 8.67 14.28 19.21
C ARG A 187 7.24 14.63 18.84
N ARG A 188 6.96 15.94 18.81
CA ARG A 188 5.62 16.53 18.59
C ARG A 188 5.60 17.57 17.47
N ASP A 189 6.73 17.74 16.80
CA ASP A 189 7.01 18.73 15.76
C ASP A 189 7.24 18.10 14.38
N MET A 190 7.04 16.79 14.26
CA MET A 190 7.15 16.07 12.98
C MET A 190 5.84 16.15 12.19
N THR A 191 5.96 15.88 10.89
CA THR A 191 4.87 15.96 9.91
C THR A 191 4.90 14.77 8.95
N MET A 192 3.86 14.64 8.13
CA MET A 192 3.84 13.67 7.03
C MET A 192 4.98 13.89 6.03
N ASN A 193 5.46 15.13 5.85
CA ASN A 193 6.67 15.39 5.07
C ASN A 193 7.90 14.70 5.65
N ASP A 194 8.09 14.75 6.97
CA ASP A 194 9.25 14.13 7.62
C ASP A 194 9.22 12.60 7.49
N ALA A 195 8.03 12.00 7.49
CA ALA A 195 7.86 10.57 7.23
C ALA A 195 8.12 10.20 5.76
N LEU A 196 7.62 10.99 4.81
CA LEU A 196 7.87 10.75 3.38
C LEU A 196 9.35 10.92 3.01
N GLN A 197 10.02 11.94 3.54
CA GLN A 197 11.46 12.15 3.32
C GLN A 197 12.28 11.00 3.92
N GLU A 198 11.91 10.51 5.12
CA GLU A 198 12.54 9.31 5.70
C GLU A 198 12.36 8.09 4.80
N ALA A 199 11.14 7.81 4.34
CA ALA A 199 10.85 6.67 3.48
C ALA A 199 11.66 6.72 2.16
N MET A 200 11.78 7.90 1.53
CA MET A 200 12.60 8.05 0.31
C MET A 200 14.09 7.84 0.57
N ARG A 201 14.59 8.18 1.77
CA ARG A 201 15.98 7.94 2.17
C ARG A 201 16.25 6.47 2.46
N ASP A 202 15.34 5.82 3.16
CA ASP A 202 15.44 4.41 3.58
C ASP A 202 15.13 3.43 2.44
N PHE A 203 14.55 3.91 1.33
CA PHE A 203 14.11 3.07 0.23
C PHE A 203 15.23 2.24 -0.41
N HIS A 204 14.97 0.94 -0.54
CA HIS A 204 15.79 0.02 -1.31
C HIS A 204 15.01 -0.66 -2.45
N LEU A 205 15.54 -0.57 -3.68
CA LEU A 205 14.91 -1.15 -4.88
C LEU A 205 14.70 -2.68 -4.79
N ASP A 206 15.51 -3.38 -4.00
CA ASP A 206 15.45 -4.83 -3.83
C ASP A 206 14.47 -5.28 -2.73
N GLU A 207 13.74 -4.35 -2.10
CA GLU A 207 12.67 -4.68 -1.15
C GLU A 207 11.60 -5.59 -1.79
N LEU A 208 10.95 -6.40 -0.95
CA LEU A 208 9.97 -7.37 -1.42
C LEU A 208 8.72 -6.69 -2.00
N GLU A 209 8.31 -5.58 -1.39
CA GLU A 209 6.99 -4.95 -1.56
C GLU A 209 7.11 -3.47 -1.98
N VAL A 210 7.95 -3.22 -2.97
CA VAL A 210 8.18 -1.88 -3.56
C VAL A 210 6.92 -1.26 -4.20
N GLU A 211 5.86 -2.04 -4.40
CA GLU A 211 4.55 -1.57 -4.84
C GLU A 211 3.98 -0.44 -3.97
N TRP A 212 4.19 -0.49 -2.65
CA TRP A 212 3.73 0.54 -1.73
C TRP A 212 4.51 1.85 -1.88
N SER A 213 5.83 1.75 -1.95
CA SER A 213 6.72 2.89 -2.18
C SER A 213 6.43 3.55 -3.52
N ALA A 214 6.23 2.75 -4.58
CA ALA A 214 5.92 3.25 -5.91
C ALA A 214 4.62 4.07 -5.94
N MET A 215 3.58 3.62 -5.22
CA MET A 215 2.33 4.36 -5.08
C MET A 215 2.54 5.66 -4.30
N ALA A 216 3.13 5.59 -3.10
CA ALA A 216 3.33 6.75 -2.25
C ALA A 216 4.19 7.83 -2.96
N PHE A 217 5.34 7.44 -3.50
CA PHE A 217 6.27 8.37 -4.13
C PHE A 217 5.67 8.96 -5.40
N GLY A 218 5.03 8.14 -6.25
CA GLY A 218 4.37 8.59 -7.48
C GLY A 218 3.42 9.76 -7.24
N LEU A 219 2.56 9.65 -6.22
CA LEU A 219 1.56 10.65 -5.89
C LEU A 219 2.15 11.93 -5.28
N TRP A 220 3.38 11.89 -4.77
CA TRP A 220 4.02 13.03 -4.12
C TRP A 220 5.04 13.76 -4.98
N ILE A 221 5.96 13.06 -5.64
CA ILE A 221 7.15 13.71 -6.21
C ILE A 221 7.02 14.08 -7.69
N ALA A 222 6.08 13.49 -8.45
CA ALA A 222 5.84 13.89 -9.84
C ALA A 222 5.70 15.43 -9.95
N PRO A 223 6.22 16.14 -10.95
CA PRO A 223 6.90 15.66 -12.15
C PRO A 223 8.38 15.31 -11.95
N GLU A 224 8.92 15.37 -10.72
CA GLU A 224 10.25 14.81 -10.48
C GLU A 224 10.24 13.32 -10.81
N HIS A 225 11.25 12.87 -11.55
CA HIS A 225 11.33 11.50 -12.07
C HIS A 225 12.43 10.67 -11.40
N ARG A 226 13.17 11.28 -10.46
CA ARG A 226 14.29 10.69 -9.76
C ARG A 226 14.53 11.32 -8.39
N TRP A 227 15.17 10.56 -7.51
CA TRP A 227 15.66 11.03 -6.22
C TRP A 227 16.92 10.26 -5.81
N VAL A 228 17.58 10.72 -4.74
CA VAL A 228 18.77 10.07 -4.17
C VAL A 228 18.42 9.55 -2.77
N THR A 229 18.70 8.27 -2.52
CA THR A 229 18.51 7.62 -1.21
C THR A 229 19.56 8.06 -0.19
N GLY A 230 19.38 7.71 1.09
CA GLY A 230 20.33 8.05 2.15
C GLY A 230 21.71 7.42 1.98
N ASP A 231 21.81 6.29 1.24
CA ASP A 231 23.09 5.65 0.88
C ASP A 231 23.68 6.16 -0.44
N GLY A 232 23.10 7.21 -1.04
CA GLY A 232 23.62 7.89 -2.22
C GLY A 232 23.26 7.24 -3.56
N ARG A 233 22.30 6.31 -3.60
CA ARG A 233 21.85 5.70 -4.86
C ARG A 233 20.81 6.59 -5.52
N GLU A 234 20.98 6.83 -6.82
CA GLU A 234 19.93 7.43 -7.64
C GLU A 234 18.85 6.37 -7.93
N ILE A 235 17.59 6.72 -7.66
CA ILE A 235 16.41 5.93 -7.99
C ILE A 235 15.57 6.75 -8.97
N THR A 236 14.92 6.07 -9.92
CA THR A 236 14.03 6.66 -10.90
C THR A 236 12.72 5.88 -10.98
N PHE A 237 11.66 6.49 -11.49
CA PHE A 237 10.41 5.75 -11.75
C PHE A 237 10.60 4.65 -12.81
N ASP A 238 11.54 4.81 -13.74
CA ASP A 238 11.92 3.76 -14.69
C ASP A 238 12.46 2.51 -13.97
N LEU A 239 13.32 2.70 -12.96
CA LEU A 239 13.87 1.61 -12.14
C LEU A 239 12.77 0.94 -11.32
N LEU A 240 11.88 1.73 -10.70
CA LEU A 240 10.72 1.21 -9.96
C LEU A 240 9.81 0.38 -10.86
N ALA A 241 9.40 0.91 -12.02
CA ALA A 241 8.50 0.23 -12.94
C ALA A 241 9.08 -1.11 -13.42
N ARG A 242 10.36 -1.12 -13.83
CA ARG A 242 11.06 -2.36 -14.20
C ARG A 242 11.17 -3.34 -13.03
N ARG A 243 11.37 -2.87 -11.81
CA ARG A 243 11.39 -3.72 -10.61
C ARG A 243 10.02 -4.35 -10.32
N LEU A 244 8.93 -3.59 -10.51
CA LEU A 244 7.55 -4.09 -10.37
C LEU A 244 7.27 -5.19 -11.39
N MET A 245 7.58 -4.96 -12.67
CA MET A 245 7.37 -5.93 -13.75
C MET A 245 8.15 -7.24 -13.56
N ARG A 246 9.40 -7.16 -13.04
CA ARG A 246 10.21 -8.36 -12.74
C ARG A 246 9.73 -9.12 -11.51
N GLY A 247 8.96 -8.47 -10.63
CA GLY A 247 8.48 -9.06 -9.39
C GLY A 247 7.48 -10.19 -9.66
N HIS A 248 7.80 -11.41 -9.25
CA HIS A 248 6.89 -12.54 -9.44
C HIS A 248 5.55 -12.32 -8.70
N CYS A 249 4.42 -12.34 -9.42
CA CYS A 249 3.08 -12.00 -8.90
C CYS A 249 2.72 -12.79 -7.63
N ARG A 250 2.96 -14.10 -7.60
CA ARG A 250 2.74 -14.95 -6.40
C ARG A 250 3.36 -14.42 -5.10
N PHE A 251 4.49 -13.72 -5.16
CA PHE A 251 5.20 -13.19 -3.99
C PHE A 251 4.97 -11.70 -3.77
N GLY A 252 4.07 -11.07 -4.54
CA GLY A 252 3.64 -9.70 -4.28
C GLY A 252 2.48 -9.64 -3.30
N VAL A 253 2.25 -8.46 -2.77
CA VAL A 253 1.13 -8.17 -1.86
C VAL A 253 -0.19 -8.50 -2.56
N CYS A 254 -1.13 -9.08 -1.80
CA CYS A 254 -2.45 -9.46 -2.29
C CYS A 254 -2.43 -10.37 -3.55
N SER A 255 -1.47 -11.29 -3.61
CA SER A 255 -1.26 -12.17 -4.78
C SER A 255 -0.75 -11.44 -6.02
N GLY A 256 -0.02 -10.33 -5.82
CA GLY A 256 0.68 -9.57 -6.84
C GLY A 256 -0.14 -8.51 -7.54
N THR A 257 -1.41 -8.37 -7.21
CA THR A 257 -2.31 -7.38 -7.83
C THR A 257 -1.91 -5.95 -7.51
N HIS A 258 -1.31 -5.70 -6.35
CA HIS A 258 -0.79 -4.38 -6.00
C HIS A 258 0.27 -3.89 -6.98
N ARG A 259 1.12 -4.77 -7.51
CA ARG A 259 2.11 -4.38 -8.53
C ARG A 259 1.44 -3.91 -9.82
N ILE A 260 0.33 -4.55 -10.20
CA ILE A 260 -0.44 -4.19 -11.39
C ILE A 260 -1.12 -2.84 -11.18
N TYR A 261 -1.70 -2.62 -9.99
CA TYR A 261 -2.26 -1.34 -9.61
C TYR A 261 -1.21 -0.22 -9.62
N SER A 262 -0.06 -0.42 -8.97
CA SER A 262 1.04 0.57 -8.95
C SER A 262 1.55 0.89 -10.36
N LEU A 263 1.71 -0.11 -11.24
CA LEU A 263 2.10 0.12 -12.64
C LEU A 263 1.05 0.92 -13.41
N THR A 264 -0.23 0.62 -13.20
CA THR A 264 -1.33 1.37 -13.82
C THR A 264 -1.36 2.82 -13.32
N LEU A 265 -1.16 3.02 -12.02
CA LEU A 265 -1.04 4.35 -11.40
C LEU A 265 0.13 5.14 -11.99
N LEU A 266 1.32 4.54 -12.11
CA LEU A 266 2.48 5.20 -12.74
C LEU A 266 2.23 5.54 -14.21
N LEU A 267 1.54 4.68 -14.96
CA LEU A 267 1.12 4.97 -16.34
C LEU A 267 0.18 6.17 -16.40
N ARG A 268 -0.79 6.26 -15.48
CA ARG A 268 -1.71 7.41 -15.38
C ARG A 268 -0.99 8.70 -15.00
N LEU A 269 -0.08 8.64 -14.04
CA LEU A 269 0.76 9.80 -13.69
C LEU A 269 1.67 10.22 -14.84
N HIS A 270 2.22 9.26 -15.61
CA HIS A 270 3.02 9.58 -16.79
C HIS A 270 2.23 10.38 -17.82
N GLN A 271 0.96 10.06 -18.05
CA GLN A 271 0.11 10.78 -19.01
C GLN A 271 -0.06 12.27 -18.67
N GLU A 272 0.06 12.64 -17.40
CA GLU A 272 -0.08 14.02 -16.93
C GLU A 272 1.28 14.71 -16.70
N TYR A 273 2.29 13.98 -16.24
CA TYR A 273 3.54 14.55 -15.71
C TYR A 273 4.82 14.05 -16.39
N ASN A 274 4.72 13.12 -17.37
CA ASN A 274 5.84 12.55 -18.12
C ASN A 274 6.96 11.95 -17.24
N ILE A 275 6.59 11.20 -16.19
CA ILE A 275 7.54 10.67 -15.17
C ILE A 275 8.32 9.40 -15.58
N LEU A 276 8.04 8.84 -16.75
CA LEU A 276 8.69 7.63 -17.28
C LEU A 276 9.35 7.99 -18.61
N SER A 277 10.43 7.31 -18.97
CA SER A 277 10.92 7.36 -20.36
C SER A 277 9.92 6.68 -21.30
N GLN A 278 9.93 7.07 -22.59
CA GLN A 278 9.06 6.43 -23.59
C GLN A 278 9.29 4.92 -23.69
N GLU A 279 10.56 4.48 -23.61
CA GLU A 279 10.91 3.05 -23.61
C GLU A 279 10.23 2.32 -22.46
N VAL A 280 10.34 2.84 -21.23
CA VAL A 280 9.72 2.19 -20.06
C VAL A 280 8.20 2.30 -20.08
N TYR A 281 7.65 3.40 -20.57
CA TYR A 281 6.20 3.51 -20.80
C TYR A 281 5.70 2.38 -21.70
N ASP A 282 6.37 2.14 -22.83
CA ASP A 282 6.00 1.07 -23.77
C ASP A 282 6.16 -0.32 -23.12
N GLU A 283 7.24 -0.54 -22.35
CA GLU A 283 7.45 -1.78 -21.58
C GLU A 283 6.31 -2.02 -20.57
N VAL A 284 5.94 -1.00 -19.79
CA VAL A 284 4.86 -1.06 -18.79
C VAL A 284 3.53 -1.36 -19.47
N TYR A 285 3.23 -0.69 -20.58
CA TYR A 285 2.00 -0.91 -21.32
C TYR A 285 1.91 -2.36 -21.82
N ALA A 286 2.96 -2.86 -22.47
CA ALA A 286 3.03 -4.23 -22.95
C ALA A 286 2.93 -5.27 -21.81
N HIS A 287 3.49 -4.97 -20.64
CA HIS A 287 3.33 -5.82 -19.47
C HIS A 287 1.87 -5.85 -18.98
N LEU A 288 1.20 -4.71 -18.91
CA LEU A 288 -0.22 -4.65 -18.52
C LEU A 288 -1.12 -5.37 -19.54
N GLU A 289 -0.80 -5.35 -20.83
CA GLU A 289 -1.48 -6.18 -21.84
C GLU A 289 -1.32 -7.68 -21.57
N GLN A 290 -0.11 -8.12 -21.19
CA GLN A 290 0.11 -9.52 -20.79
C GLN A 290 -0.71 -9.88 -19.54
N MET A 291 -0.83 -8.96 -18.58
CA MET A 291 -1.64 -9.19 -17.38
C MET A 291 -3.13 -9.26 -17.71
N ARG A 292 -3.63 -8.38 -18.59
CA ARG A 292 -4.98 -8.46 -19.17
C ARG A 292 -5.21 -9.84 -19.76
N ASP A 293 -4.31 -10.31 -20.62
CA ASP A 293 -4.48 -11.59 -21.29
C ASP A 293 -4.49 -12.78 -20.31
N LEU A 294 -3.71 -12.72 -19.23
CA LEU A 294 -3.73 -13.72 -18.16
C LEU A 294 -5.05 -13.70 -17.37
N ILE A 295 -5.59 -12.53 -17.03
CA ILE A 295 -6.87 -12.45 -16.30
C ILE A 295 -8.05 -12.90 -17.18
N ILE A 296 -8.00 -12.65 -18.49
CA ILE A 296 -9.03 -13.11 -19.44
C ILE A 296 -9.21 -14.63 -19.38
N VAL A 297 -8.10 -15.37 -19.31
CA VAL A 297 -8.12 -16.83 -19.36
C VAL A 297 -8.10 -17.50 -17.99
N SER A 298 -8.02 -16.73 -16.90
CA SER A 298 -7.99 -17.25 -15.52
C SER A 298 -9.29 -17.03 -14.73
N GLN A 299 -10.25 -16.27 -15.26
CA GLN A 299 -11.55 -16.07 -14.61
C GLN A 299 -12.34 -17.38 -14.55
N PHE A 300 -12.94 -17.67 -13.39
CA PHE A 300 -13.88 -18.78 -13.26
C PHE A 300 -15.23 -18.46 -13.92
N PRO A 301 -16.05 -19.50 -14.23
CA PRO A 301 -17.39 -19.29 -14.80
C PRO A 301 -18.32 -18.42 -13.94
N ASP A 302 -18.09 -18.35 -12.63
CA ASP A 302 -18.87 -17.53 -11.69
C ASP A 302 -18.45 -16.05 -11.67
N GLY A 303 -17.41 -15.66 -12.41
CA GLY A 303 -16.90 -14.29 -12.49
C GLY A 303 -15.70 -13.99 -11.60
N SER A 304 -15.34 -14.88 -10.67
CA SER A 304 -14.23 -14.62 -9.76
C SER A 304 -12.87 -14.93 -10.37
N TRP A 305 -11.84 -14.22 -9.89
CA TRP A 305 -10.44 -14.54 -10.21
C TRP A 305 -9.76 -15.23 -9.03
N PRO A 306 -9.10 -16.39 -9.25
CA PRO A 306 -8.44 -17.10 -8.18
C PRO A 306 -7.14 -16.40 -7.73
N PRO A 307 -6.65 -16.66 -6.52
CA PRO A 307 -5.38 -16.08 -6.03
C PRO A 307 -4.17 -16.42 -6.91
N ASN A 308 -4.20 -17.56 -7.61
CA ASN A 308 -3.17 -17.95 -8.57
C ASN A 308 -3.45 -17.50 -10.01
N TRP A 309 -4.24 -16.43 -10.21
CA TRP A 309 -4.61 -15.85 -11.52
C TRP A 309 -3.45 -15.71 -12.50
N SER A 310 -2.25 -15.38 -12.00
CA SER A 310 -1.03 -15.22 -12.81
C SER A 310 -0.57 -16.49 -13.53
N ALA A 311 -1.11 -17.66 -13.18
CA ALA A 311 -0.92 -18.91 -13.94
C ALA A 311 -1.80 -19.00 -15.20
N GLY A 312 -2.61 -17.98 -15.49
CA GLY A 312 -3.50 -17.92 -16.64
C GLY A 312 -4.48 -19.10 -16.64
N ARG A 313 -4.61 -19.77 -17.79
CA ARG A 313 -5.52 -20.92 -17.96
C ARG A 313 -5.28 -22.04 -16.95
N ALA A 314 -4.03 -22.22 -16.49
CA ALA A 314 -3.71 -23.23 -15.51
C ALA A 314 -4.36 -22.95 -14.15
N ALA A 315 -4.66 -21.69 -13.82
CA ALA A 315 -5.37 -21.32 -12.60
C ALA A 315 -6.82 -21.84 -12.58
N VAL A 316 -7.45 -22.01 -13.75
CA VAL A 316 -8.80 -22.56 -13.86
C VAL A 316 -8.79 -24.08 -13.70
N THR A 317 -7.83 -24.76 -14.33
CA THR A 317 -7.72 -26.22 -14.30
C THR A 317 -7.09 -26.75 -13.00
N HIS A 318 -6.27 -25.93 -12.35
CA HIS A 318 -5.56 -26.23 -11.10
C HIS A 318 -5.74 -25.04 -10.15
N PRO A 319 -6.95 -24.85 -9.61
CA PRO A 319 -7.26 -23.72 -8.75
C PRO A 319 -6.45 -23.79 -7.45
N SER A 320 -6.06 -22.62 -6.93
CA SER A 320 -5.44 -22.55 -5.61
C SER A 320 -6.39 -23.09 -4.54
N SER A 321 -5.84 -23.78 -3.55
CA SER A 321 -6.57 -24.22 -2.34
C SER A 321 -6.62 -23.13 -1.25
N ASP A 322 -6.31 -21.90 -1.63
CA ASP A 322 -6.30 -20.74 -0.74
C ASP A 322 -7.70 -20.45 -0.17
N PRO A 323 -7.79 -19.87 1.04
CA PRO A 323 -9.07 -19.46 1.61
C PRO A 323 -9.83 -18.46 0.72
N MET A 324 -11.16 -18.53 0.74
CA MET A 324 -12.06 -17.72 -0.10
C MET A 324 -11.79 -16.20 -0.04
N TYR A 325 -11.39 -15.64 1.11
CA TYR A 325 -11.09 -14.22 1.21
C TYR A 325 -9.94 -13.79 0.28
N ARG A 326 -9.04 -14.71 -0.10
CA ARG A 326 -7.98 -14.44 -1.09
C ARG A 326 -8.55 -14.29 -2.51
N THR A 327 -9.60 -15.01 -2.84
CA THR A 327 -10.35 -14.84 -4.11
C THR A 327 -11.09 -13.50 -4.12
N VAL A 328 -11.70 -13.12 -2.99
CA VAL A 328 -12.37 -11.82 -2.83
C VAL A 328 -11.41 -10.67 -3.12
N ILE A 329 -10.26 -10.64 -2.44
CA ILE A 329 -9.29 -9.56 -2.63
C ILE A 329 -8.65 -9.56 -4.02
N ALA A 330 -8.36 -10.74 -4.61
CA ALA A 330 -7.86 -10.80 -5.98
C ALA A 330 -8.88 -10.23 -6.98
N THR A 331 -10.15 -10.60 -6.83
CA THR A 331 -11.23 -10.12 -7.70
C THR A 331 -11.47 -8.62 -7.51
N GLY A 332 -11.52 -8.15 -6.27
CA GLY A 332 -11.66 -6.73 -5.93
C GLY A 332 -10.53 -5.90 -6.53
N HIS A 333 -9.28 -6.29 -6.31
CA HIS A 333 -8.14 -5.57 -6.88
C HIS A 333 -8.14 -5.54 -8.40
N HIS A 334 -8.56 -6.62 -9.07
CA HIS A 334 -8.65 -6.59 -10.52
C HIS A 334 -9.63 -5.52 -11.00
N LEU A 335 -10.77 -5.37 -10.32
CA LEU A 335 -11.70 -4.28 -10.62
C LEU A 335 -11.13 -2.89 -10.28
N GLU A 336 -10.32 -2.74 -9.22
CA GLU A 336 -9.70 -1.45 -8.87
C GLU A 336 -8.75 -0.95 -9.96
N TRP A 337 -7.77 -1.76 -10.38
CA TRP A 337 -6.80 -1.29 -11.38
C TRP A 337 -7.47 -1.12 -12.76
N LEU A 338 -8.46 -1.96 -13.09
CA LEU A 338 -9.23 -1.81 -14.33
C LEU A 338 -10.02 -0.49 -14.37
N ALA A 339 -10.53 -0.01 -13.24
CA ALA A 339 -11.29 1.24 -13.18
C ALA A 339 -10.45 2.49 -13.50
N ILE A 340 -9.12 2.41 -13.30
CA ILE A 340 -8.17 3.49 -13.65
C ILE A 340 -7.36 3.18 -14.92
N ALA A 341 -7.45 1.98 -15.46
CA ALA A 341 -6.77 1.58 -16.69
C ALA A 341 -7.53 2.04 -17.95
N PRO A 342 -6.85 2.43 -19.04
CA PRO A 342 -7.50 2.65 -20.33
C PRO A 342 -8.24 1.40 -20.83
N GLU A 343 -9.30 1.59 -21.61
CA GLU A 343 -10.21 0.53 -22.06
C GLU A 343 -9.51 -0.57 -22.86
N SER A 344 -8.46 -0.24 -23.60
CA SER A 344 -7.63 -1.21 -24.32
C SER A 344 -6.95 -2.25 -23.43
N LEU A 345 -6.80 -1.97 -22.12
CA LEU A 345 -6.27 -2.91 -21.13
C LEU A 345 -7.37 -3.73 -20.44
N HIS A 346 -8.64 -3.58 -20.84
CA HIS A 346 -9.75 -4.31 -20.22
C HIS A 346 -9.91 -5.73 -20.78
N PRO A 347 -10.30 -6.71 -19.94
CA PRO A 347 -10.90 -7.94 -20.44
C PRO A 347 -12.26 -7.65 -21.10
N PRO A 348 -12.87 -8.62 -21.81
CA PRO A 348 -14.22 -8.45 -22.35
C PRO A 348 -15.20 -7.93 -21.29
N ARG A 349 -16.07 -6.99 -21.67
CA ARG A 349 -16.98 -6.29 -20.75
C ARG A 349 -17.79 -7.25 -19.86
N GLU A 350 -18.23 -8.37 -20.43
CA GLU A 350 -18.96 -9.41 -19.70
C GLU A 350 -18.19 -9.96 -18.48
N GLN A 351 -16.87 -10.12 -18.58
CA GLN A 351 -16.03 -10.59 -17.48
C GLN A 351 -15.96 -9.59 -16.33
N ILE A 352 -15.91 -8.29 -16.65
CA ILE A 352 -15.93 -7.21 -15.64
C ILE A 352 -17.26 -7.24 -14.88
N ARG A 353 -18.38 -7.33 -15.61
CA ARG A 353 -19.72 -7.39 -15.02
C ARG A 353 -19.89 -8.62 -14.12
N LYS A 354 -19.50 -9.80 -14.60
CA LYS A 354 -19.53 -11.04 -13.80
C LYS A 354 -18.70 -10.94 -12.51
N ALA A 355 -17.52 -10.32 -12.57
CA ALA A 355 -16.68 -10.11 -11.39
C ALA A 355 -17.35 -9.19 -10.36
N ALA A 356 -17.98 -8.11 -10.82
CA ALA A 356 -18.73 -7.20 -9.96
C ALA A 356 -19.96 -7.89 -9.35
N ASP A 357 -20.77 -8.57 -10.16
CA ASP A 357 -21.94 -9.34 -9.71
C ASP A 357 -21.54 -10.36 -8.63
N TRP A 358 -20.46 -11.10 -8.86
CA TRP A 358 -19.94 -12.08 -7.91
C TRP A 358 -19.54 -11.44 -6.59
N LEU A 359 -18.83 -10.30 -6.63
CA LEU A 359 -18.41 -9.58 -5.43
C LEU A 359 -19.59 -8.99 -4.64
N ILE A 360 -20.56 -8.39 -5.34
CA ILE A 360 -21.78 -7.82 -4.75
C ILE A 360 -22.54 -8.91 -4.01
N GLU A 361 -22.84 -10.02 -4.69
CA GLU A 361 -23.50 -11.17 -4.05
C GLU A 361 -22.66 -11.68 -2.88
N ARG A 362 -21.34 -11.74 -3.05
CA ARG A 362 -20.48 -12.26 -1.98
C ARG A 362 -20.41 -11.37 -0.76
N VAL A 363 -20.54 -10.05 -0.88
CA VAL A 363 -20.67 -9.17 0.28
C VAL A 363 -22.04 -9.31 0.92
N ARG A 364 -23.11 -9.37 0.10
CA ARG A 364 -24.50 -9.42 0.57
C ARG A 364 -24.84 -10.72 1.29
N SER A 365 -24.29 -11.84 0.83
CA SER A 365 -24.59 -13.18 1.38
C SER A 365 -23.87 -13.47 2.70
N ARG A 366 -22.99 -12.58 3.18
CA ARG A 366 -22.08 -12.85 4.31
C ARG A 366 -22.59 -12.26 5.59
N GLU A 367 -22.33 -12.92 6.71
CA GLU A 367 -22.60 -12.36 8.02
C GLU A 367 -21.69 -11.16 8.31
N GLN A 368 -22.19 -10.19 9.08
CA GLN A 368 -21.45 -8.96 9.36
C GLN A 368 -20.16 -9.25 10.15
N ALA A 369 -20.21 -10.25 11.04
CA ALA A 369 -19.05 -10.71 11.79
C ALA A 369 -17.94 -11.27 10.88
N GLU A 370 -18.30 -11.98 9.81
CA GLU A 370 -17.32 -12.48 8.85
C GLU A 370 -16.65 -11.31 8.10
N ILE A 371 -17.44 -10.38 7.58
CA ILE A 371 -16.94 -9.19 6.87
C ILE A 371 -15.97 -8.40 7.76
N ALA A 372 -16.33 -8.17 9.01
CA ALA A 372 -15.48 -7.44 9.93
C ALA A 372 -14.20 -8.19 10.31
N SER A 373 -14.27 -9.51 10.48
CA SER A 373 -13.08 -10.34 10.74
C SER A 373 -12.12 -10.38 9.54
N GLN A 374 -12.59 -9.98 8.36
CA GLN A 374 -11.88 -9.99 7.09
C GLN A 374 -11.91 -8.60 6.41
N TYR A 375 -12.00 -7.53 7.21
CA TYR A 375 -12.26 -6.18 6.74
C TYR A 375 -11.28 -5.71 5.65
N THR A 376 -9.99 -6.00 5.85
CA THR A 376 -8.91 -5.79 4.89
C THR A 376 -9.29 -6.25 3.48
N PHE A 377 -9.91 -7.42 3.33
CA PHE A 377 -10.24 -7.99 2.03
C PHE A 377 -11.52 -7.41 1.42
N TYR A 378 -12.54 -7.14 2.25
CA TYR A 378 -13.84 -6.64 1.78
C TYR A 378 -13.86 -5.12 1.52
N SER A 379 -13.00 -4.35 2.18
CA SER A 379 -12.86 -2.90 1.92
C SER A 379 -12.47 -2.60 0.46
N HIS A 380 -11.60 -3.43 -0.13
CA HIS A 380 -11.26 -3.38 -1.56
C HIS A 380 -12.45 -3.54 -2.49
N VAL A 381 -13.45 -4.32 -2.08
CA VAL A 381 -14.66 -4.53 -2.89
C VAL A 381 -15.46 -3.23 -2.99
N GLY A 382 -15.70 -2.56 -1.86
CA GLY A 382 -16.42 -1.29 -1.85
C GLY A 382 -15.66 -0.19 -2.59
N ASN A 383 -14.34 -0.12 -2.42
CA ASN A 383 -13.51 0.82 -3.17
C ASN A 383 -13.58 0.56 -4.68
N ALA A 384 -13.37 -0.68 -5.12
CA ALA A 384 -13.42 -1.06 -6.53
C ALA A 384 -14.75 -0.67 -7.19
N LEU A 385 -15.87 -1.02 -6.56
CA LEU A 385 -17.20 -0.73 -7.09
C LEU A 385 -17.50 0.78 -7.12
N ALA A 386 -17.03 1.54 -6.13
CA ALA A 386 -17.15 3.00 -6.16
C ALA A 386 -16.37 3.62 -7.33
N LEU A 387 -15.15 3.12 -7.62
CA LEU A 387 -14.36 3.60 -8.76
C LEU A 387 -15.08 3.37 -10.09
N TRP A 388 -15.84 2.28 -10.24
CA TRP A 388 -16.68 2.04 -11.43
C TRP A 388 -17.91 2.94 -11.54
N ARG A 389 -18.24 3.72 -10.49
CA ARG A 389 -19.24 4.80 -10.49
C ARG A 389 -18.59 6.19 -10.54
N ASN A 390 -17.35 6.26 -11.01
CA ASN A 390 -16.55 7.48 -11.08
C ASN A 390 -16.55 8.30 -9.77
N THR A 391 -16.45 7.60 -8.63
CA THR A 391 -16.49 8.20 -7.30
C THR A 391 -15.59 7.41 -6.35
N HIS A 392 -15.45 7.92 -5.13
CA HIS A 392 -14.90 7.17 -4.00
C HIS A 392 -16.02 6.82 -2.99
N PRO A 393 -15.80 5.82 -2.12
CA PRO A 393 -16.78 5.40 -1.12
C PRO A 393 -17.33 6.54 -0.24
N ALA A 394 -16.49 7.41 0.33
CA ALA A 394 -16.96 8.49 1.21
C ALA A 394 -17.89 9.51 0.54
N PRO A 395 -17.52 10.16 -0.59
CA PRO A 395 -18.43 11.11 -1.25
C PRO A 395 -19.73 10.46 -1.73
N PHE A 396 -19.68 9.22 -2.21
CA PHE A 396 -20.90 8.47 -2.56
C PHE A 396 -21.78 8.25 -1.34
N TRP A 397 -21.21 7.72 -0.26
CA TRP A 397 -21.95 7.35 0.95
C TRP A 397 -22.56 8.57 1.64
N LEU A 398 -21.81 9.68 1.73
CA LEU A 398 -22.32 10.93 2.28
C LEU A 398 -23.56 11.43 1.51
N LYS A 399 -23.54 11.35 0.17
CA LYS A 399 -24.70 11.69 -0.66
C LYS A 399 -25.85 10.70 -0.45
N TRP A 400 -25.55 9.41 -0.33
CA TRP A 400 -26.54 8.36 -0.11
C TRP A 400 -27.29 8.54 1.22
N GLU A 401 -26.56 8.84 2.31
CA GLU A 401 -27.12 9.05 3.66
C GLU A 401 -27.99 10.31 3.76
N GLN A 402 -27.87 11.28 2.84
CA GLN A 402 -28.81 12.41 2.79
C GLN A 402 -30.22 11.98 2.38
N ALA A 403 -30.31 11.01 1.48
CA ALA A 403 -31.58 10.43 1.02
C ALA A 403 -32.04 9.24 1.88
N HIS A 404 -31.10 8.57 2.54
CA HIS A 404 -31.33 7.41 3.40
C HIS A 404 -30.67 7.62 4.77
N PRO A 405 -31.20 8.53 5.61
CA PRO A 405 -30.59 8.83 6.91
C PRO A 405 -30.48 7.58 7.77
N TRP A 406 -29.38 7.47 8.51
CA TRP A 406 -29.15 6.38 9.44
C TRP A 406 -30.23 6.36 10.53
N GLN A 407 -30.73 5.16 10.85
CA GLN A 407 -31.67 4.95 11.95
C GLN A 407 -31.07 3.98 12.97
N ALA A 408 -31.32 4.27 14.25
CA ALA A 408 -30.87 3.40 15.33
C ALA A 408 -31.50 2.00 15.17
N GLY A 409 -30.65 0.98 14.99
CA GLY A 409 -31.08 -0.39 14.70
C GLY A 409 -30.86 -0.85 13.25
N ASP A 410 -30.34 0.03 12.38
CA ASP A 410 -29.75 -0.38 11.08
C ASP A 410 -28.45 -1.20 11.27
N ASP A 411 -27.97 -1.26 12.51
CA ASP A 411 -26.80 -1.96 13.00
C ASP A 411 -26.98 -3.48 12.85
N GLY A 412 -26.34 -4.07 11.84
CA GLY A 412 -25.85 -5.43 11.99
C GLY A 412 -24.90 -5.45 13.20
N GLU A 413 -25.34 -6.09 14.29
CA GLU A 413 -24.68 -6.33 15.58
C GLU A 413 -23.26 -5.76 15.77
N ARG A 414 -23.09 -4.96 16.84
CA ARG A 414 -21.75 -4.59 17.35
C ARG A 414 -20.89 -5.84 17.52
N LEU A 415 -19.69 -5.81 16.95
CA LEU A 415 -18.84 -6.99 16.87
C LEU A 415 -18.28 -7.39 18.24
N PRO A 416 -18.33 -8.68 18.60
CA PRO A 416 -17.57 -9.19 19.72
C PRO A 416 -16.07 -9.18 19.41
N VAL A 417 -15.29 -8.85 20.43
CA VAL A 417 -13.83 -8.95 20.46
C VAL A 417 -13.45 -10.38 20.11
N ALA A 418 -12.66 -10.58 19.06
CA ALA A 418 -11.97 -11.86 18.88
C ALA A 418 -11.03 -12.02 20.09
N ALA A 419 -11.40 -12.90 21.02
CA ALA A 419 -10.56 -13.20 22.18
C ALA A 419 -9.14 -13.57 21.71
N PRO A 420 -8.09 -13.16 22.44
CA PRO A 420 -6.73 -13.57 22.11
C PRO A 420 -6.68 -15.09 22.10
N ARG A 421 -6.35 -15.67 20.95
CA ARG A 421 -5.84 -17.04 20.93
C ARG A 421 -4.44 -16.97 21.53
N LEU A 422 -4.34 -17.43 22.78
CA LEU A 422 -3.09 -17.64 23.51
C LEU A 422 -2.11 -18.52 22.73
#